data_AF-A0A2R8ALB3-F1
#
_entry.id   AF-A0A2R8ALB3-F1
#
_cell.length_a   1.000
_cell.length_b   1.000
_cell.length_c   1.000
_cell.angle_alpha   90.00
_cell.angle_beta   90.00
_cell.angle_gamma   90.00
#
_symmetry.space_group_name_H-M   'P 1'
#
loop_
_entity.id
_entity.type
_entity.pdbx_description
1 polymer ?
#
loop_
_entity_poly.entity_id
_entity_poly.type
_entity_poly.pdbx_seq_one_letter_code
_entity_poly.pdbx_strand_id
1 'polypeptide(L)' 'MNANQLINMIIRLVTRRLINKGVNTGVDMAARKGKRVEDMTPQEREEARKARELAKRGRKSMRIGRRLF' A
#
# COMPACT_ATOMS: atom_id res chain seq x y z
N MET A 1 -11.23 27.35 -19.22
CA MET A 1 -10.91 25.96 -18.79
C MET A 1 -9.56 25.60 -19.37
N ASN A 2 -8.57 25.38 -18.51
CA ASN A 2 -7.17 25.30 -18.94
C ASN A 2 -6.83 23.84 -19.27
N ALA A 3 -6.41 23.54 -20.50
CA ALA A 3 -5.96 22.19 -20.87
C ALA A 3 -4.83 21.68 -19.92
N ASN A 4 -4.05 22.60 -19.37
CA ASN A 4 -3.05 22.33 -18.33
C ASN A 4 -3.66 21.78 -17.03
N GLN A 5 -4.85 22.22 -16.63
CA GLN A 5 -5.55 21.66 -15.46
C GLN A 5 -6.00 20.23 -15.73
N LEU A 6 -6.48 19.94 -16.94
CA LEU A 6 -6.87 18.59 -17.34
C LEU A 6 -5.67 17.63 -17.32
N ILE A 7 -4.54 18.04 -17.90
CA ILE A 7 -3.28 17.27 -17.91
C ILE A 7 -2.78 17.03 -16.48
N ASN A 8 -2.74 18.08 -15.66
CA ASN A 8 -2.34 17.96 -14.25
C ASN A 8 -3.25 17.01 -13.47
N MET A 9 -4.55 16.99 -13.78
CA MET A 9 -5.50 16.07 -13.15
C MET A 9 -5.24 14.63 -13.56
N ILE A 10 -5.03 14.38 -14.86
CA ILE A 10 -4.75 13.05 -15.42
C ILE A 10 -3.45 12.50 -14.87
N ILE A 11 -2.36 13.26 -14.93
CA ILE A 11 -1.06 12.85 -14.39
C ILE A 11 -1.20 12.52 -12.90
N ARG A 12 -1.86 13.40 -12.14
CA ARG A 12 -2.05 13.17 -10.70
C ARG A 12 -2.88 11.92 -10.42
N LEU A 13 -3.92 11.64 -11.22
CA LEU A 13 -4.72 10.42 -11.10
C LEU A 13 -3.93 9.15 -11.45
N VAL A 14 -3.17 9.18 -12.55
CA VAL A 14 -2.36 8.06 -13.02
C VAL A 14 -1.24 7.77 -12.03
N THR A 15 -0.46 8.78 -11.64
CA THR A 15 0.60 8.66 -10.65
C THR A 15 0.05 8.16 -9.32
N ARG A 16 -1.08 8.70 -8.85
CA ARG A 16 -1.69 8.23 -7.59
C ARG A 16 -2.15 6.78 -7.69
N ARG A 17 -2.73 6.35 -8.82
CA ARG A 17 -3.12 4.94 -9.03
C ARG A 17 -1.90 4.02 -9.15
N LEU A 18 -0.87 4.41 -9.88
CA LEU A 18 0.36 3.65 -10.07
C LEU A 18 1.14 3.51 -8.76
N ILE A 19 1.35 4.59 -8.02
CA ILE A 19 1.99 4.55 -6.71
C ILE A 19 1.15 3.73 -5.74
N ASN A 20 -0.17 3.94 -5.68
CA ASN A 20 -1.00 3.16 -4.77
C ASN A 20 -0.99 1.65 -5.12
N LYS A 21 -1.04 1.27 -6.41
CA LYS A 21 -0.95 -0.14 -6.80
C LYS A 21 0.46 -0.69 -6.58
N GLY A 22 1.51 0.00 -7.06
CA GLY A 22 2.90 -0.42 -6.95
C GLY A 22 3.39 -0.51 -5.51
N VAL A 23 3.04 0.45 -4.65
CA VAL A 23 3.38 0.39 -3.21
C VAL A 23 2.59 -0.69 -2.51
N ASN A 24 1.27 -0.84 -2.75
CA ASN A 24 0.51 -1.89 -2.09
C ASN A 24 0.97 -3.29 -2.52
N THR A 25 1.18 -3.50 -3.82
CA THR A 25 1.68 -4.77 -4.38
C THR A 25 3.13 -5.03 -3.96
N GLY A 26 4.00 -4.01 -3.99
CA GLY A 26 5.39 -4.12 -3.57
C GLY A 26 5.53 -4.41 -2.07
N VAL A 27 4.75 -3.73 -1.22
CA VAL A 27 4.71 -4.01 0.23
C VAL A 27 4.12 -5.40 0.49
N ASP A 28 3.07 -5.81 -0.22
CA ASP A 28 2.52 -7.17 -0.05
C ASP A 28 3.50 -8.25 -0.52
N MET A 29 4.24 -8.00 -1.59
CA MET A 29 5.22 -8.92 -2.15
C MET A 29 6.47 -9.01 -1.27
N ALA A 30 6.95 -7.88 -0.74
CA ALA A 30 8.02 -7.83 0.25
C ALA A 30 7.60 -8.51 1.56
N ALA A 31 6.37 -8.26 2.03
CA ALA A 31 5.83 -8.90 3.23
C ALA A 31 5.66 -10.42 3.06
N ARG A 32 5.41 -10.89 1.84
CA ARG A 32 5.33 -12.32 1.50
C ARG A 32 6.68 -12.92 1.09
N LYS A 33 7.78 -12.16 1.14
CA LYS A 33 9.11 -12.57 0.67
C LYS A 33 9.09 -13.20 -0.74
N GLY A 34 8.21 -12.71 -1.62
CA GLY A 34 8.06 -13.24 -2.98
C GLY A 34 7.32 -14.59 -3.10
N LYS A 35 6.85 -15.20 -2.01
CA LYS A 35 6.05 -16.44 -2.06
C LYS A 35 4.59 -16.14 -2.39
N ARG A 36 3.95 -16.98 -3.22
CA ARG A 36 2.50 -16.93 -3.42
C ARG A 36 1.81 -17.42 -2.15
N VAL A 37 0.61 -16.93 -1.86
CA VAL A 37 -0.19 -17.32 -0.67
C VAL A 37 -0.43 -18.84 -0.65
N GLU A 38 -0.55 -19.41 -1.85
CA GLU A 38 -0.74 -20.83 -2.12
C GLU A 38 0.43 -21.66 -1.60
N ASP A 39 1.66 -21.17 -1.77
CA ASP A 39 2.92 -21.84 -1.41
C ASP A 39 3.35 -21.59 0.05
N MET A 40 2.63 -20.73 0.78
CA MET A 40 2.95 -20.43 2.18
C MET A 40 2.42 -21.52 3.11
N THR A 41 3.27 -21.97 4.03
CA THR A 41 2.85 -22.87 5.11
C THR A 41 1.83 -22.17 6.02
N PRO A 42 1.02 -22.92 6.79
CA PRO A 42 0.05 -22.33 7.73
C PRO A 42 0.69 -21.32 8.70
N GLN A 43 1.90 -21.63 9.16
CA GLN A 43 2.70 -20.78 10.07
C GLN A 43 3.14 -19.48 9.38
N GLU A 44 3.67 -19.56 8.15
CA GLU A 44 4.07 -18.38 7.37
C GLU A 44 2.87 -17.48 7.03
N ARG A 45 1.68 -18.06 6.80
CA ARG A 45 0.45 -17.28 6.60
C ARG A 45 0.06 -16.52 7.86
N GLU A 46 0.22 -17.11 9.03
CA GLU A 46 -0.12 -16.48 10.31
C GLU A 46 0.82 -15.32 10.62
N GLU A 47 2.12 -15.50 10.38
CA GLU A 47 3.12 -14.44 10.51
C GLU A 47 2.85 -13.29 9.54
N ALA A 48 2.53 -13.59 8.27
CA ALA A 48 2.15 -12.58 7.28
C ALA A 48 0.87 -11.81 7.68
N ARG A 49 -0.11 -12.48 8.31
CA ARG A 49 -1.31 -11.82 8.84
C ARG A 49 -0.96 -10.86 9.97
N LYS A 50 -0.13 -11.29 10.94
CA LYS A 50 0.35 -10.45 12.05
C LYS A 50 1.11 -9.23 11.53
N ALA A 51 2.01 -9.42 10.57
CA ALA A 51 2.75 -8.32 9.93
C ALA A 51 1.82 -7.32 9.23
N ARG A 52 0.81 -7.79 8.48
CA ARG A 52 -0.21 -6.92 7.85
C ARG A 52 -1.02 -6.14 8.88
N GLU A 53 -1.40 -6.76 9.98
CA GLU A 53 -2.16 -6.12 11.04
C GLU A 53 -1.34 -5.01 11.72
N LEU A 54 -0.08 -5.29 12.03
CA LEU A 54 0.86 -4.31 12.57
C LEU A 54 1.04 -3.13 11.62
N ALA A 55 1.25 -3.40 10.32
CA ALA A 55 1.34 -2.36 9.30
C ALA A 55 0.06 -1.52 9.19
N LYS A 56 -1.14 -2.14 9.29
CA LYS A 56 -2.42 -1.42 9.32
C LYS A 56 -2.53 -0.50 10.53
N ARG A 57 -2.15 -0.98 11.72
CA ARG A 57 -2.14 -0.17 12.95
C ARG A 57 -1.17 1.00 12.82
N GLY A 58 0.04 0.77 12.32
CA GLY A 58 1.02 1.81 12.03
C GLY A 58 0.53 2.88 11.04
N ARG A 59 -0.15 2.48 9.96
CA ARG A 59 -0.79 3.44 9.03
C ARG A 59 -1.88 4.27 9.70
N LYS A 60 -2.65 3.67 10.62
CA LYS A 60 -3.71 4.37 11.36
C LYS A 60 -3.12 5.40 12.32
N SER A 61 -2.08 5.05 13.08
CA SER A 61 -1.39 5.98 13.97
C SER A 61 -0.71 7.11 13.18
N MET A 62 -0.03 6.83 12.07
CA MET A 62 0.54 7.87 11.21
C MET A 62 -0.52 8.82 10.64
N ARG A 63 -1.70 8.31 10.25
CA ARG A 63 -2.80 9.13 9.73
C ARG A 63 -3.36 10.05 10.81
N ILE A 64 -3.46 9.57 12.05
CA ILE A 64 -3.86 10.39 13.20
C ILE A 64 -2.79 11.46 13.44
N GLY A 65 -1.51 11.09 13.44
CA GLY A 65 -0.40 12.03 13.56
C GLY A 65 -0.47 13.17 12.53
N ARG A 66 -0.62 12.86 11.24
CA ARG A 66 -0.77 13.87 10.15
C ARG A 66 -2.04 14.75 10.21
N ARG A 67 -3.00 14.42 11.08
CA ARG A 67 -4.21 15.24 11.27
C ARG A 67 -4.09 16.13 12.50
N LEU A 68 -3.23 15.76 13.43
CA LEU A 68 -3.00 16.50 14.69
C LEU A 68 -1.83 17.49 14.55
N PHE A 69 -0.84 17.15 13.73
CA PHE A 69 0.26 18.02 13.29
C PHE A 69 0.03 18.43 11.83
#